data_AF-A0A938BAU7-F1
#
_entry.id   AF-A0A938BAU7-F1
#
_cell.length_a   1.000
_cell.length_b   1.000
_cell.length_c   1.000
_cell.angle_alpha   90.00
_cell.angle_beta   90.00
_cell.angle_gamma   90.00
#
_symmetry.space_group_name_H-M   'P 1'
#
loop_
_entity.id
_entity.type
_entity.pdbx_description
1 polymer ?
#
loop_
_entity_poly.entity_id
_entity_poly.type
_entity_poly.pdbx_seq_one_letter_code
_entity_poly.pdbx_strand_id
1 'polypeptide(L)'
;MVKRILVPLPSCHLHFFLDIVTELEYNYKTKKRKENIMELYLVVLAFVTGFGLPIVAIFASIAQGKSTVTALEAIGRQPEAAPRAQLALVIGLALIEALVIYTLLAFFLVLSKLPSVEDVLKLSETQAIAKAMAIPVAPAKVLVETPSNTTLDANGTASTTLTVRVFDGNGNPLKGQVIAMTADNGTITSPAKDNRDGSYTTLYTASNQPGKVDVRATAINGVFGGVTLTLQ
;
A
#
# COMPACT_ATOMS: atom_id res chain seq x y z
N MET A 1 26.79 12.63 -2.25
CA MET A 1 27.89 12.98 -1.33
C MET A 1 27.37 14.04 -0.35
N VAL A 2 26.75 13.64 0.75
CA VAL A 2 26.42 14.56 1.86
C VAL A 2 26.98 13.90 3.12
N LYS A 3 28.12 14.43 3.54
CA LYS A 3 28.93 13.97 4.67
C LYS A 3 28.28 14.56 5.94
N ARG A 4 27.54 13.76 6.71
CA ARG A 4 26.96 14.21 7.98
C ARG A 4 28.00 14.06 9.07
N ILE A 5 28.45 15.20 9.59
CA ILE A 5 29.48 15.36 10.61
C ILE A 5 28.95 14.77 11.92
N LEU A 6 29.67 13.79 12.45
CA LEU A 6 29.45 13.17 13.75
C LEU A 6 29.98 14.14 14.83
N VAL A 7 29.09 14.74 15.64
CA VAL A 7 29.48 15.46 16.86
C VAL A 7 28.93 14.67 18.05
N PRO A 8 29.78 14.15 18.96
CA PRO A 8 29.31 13.48 20.16
C PRO A 8 29.24 14.47 21.32
N LEU A 9 28.05 14.69 21.90
CA LEU A 9 27.89 15.33 23.21
C LEU A 9 26.89 14.52 24.05
N PRO A 10 27.18 14.29 25.35
CA PRO A 10 26.44 13.35 26.18
C PRO A 10 25.31 14.07 26.92
N SER A 11 24.07 13.91 26.44
CA SER A 11 22.85 14.22 27.18
C SER A 11 21.75 13.22 26.81
N CYS A 12 21.32 12.45 27.80
CA CYS A 12 20.54 11.22 27.70
C CYS A 12 19.07 11.37 27.22
N HIS A 13 18.61 10.30 26.56
CA HIS A 13 17.23 9.87 26.28
C HIS A 13 16.27 10.70 25.41
N LEU A 14 16.29 12.05 25.43
CA LEU A 14 15.29 12.83 24.66
C LEU A 14 15.71 13.09 23.20
N HIS A 15 17.01 13.24 22.95
CA HIS A 15 17.57 13.44 21.60
C HIS A 15 17.47 12.17 20.74
N PHE A 16 17.64 10.99 21.34
CA PHE A 16 17.49 9.71 20.66
C PHE A 16 16.08 9.53 20.08
N PHE A 17 15.07 10.01 20.80
CA PHE A 17 13.68 9.95 20.33
C PHE A 17 13.43 10.92 19.17
N LEU A 18 13.97 12.14 19.23
CA LEU A 18 13.86 13.12 18.14
C LEU A 18 14.61 12.65 16.88
N ASP A 19 15.81 12.09 17.05
CA ASP A 19 16.62 11.53 15.96
C ASP A 19 15.88 10.36 15.28
N ILE A 20 15.27 9.45 16.05
CA ILE A 20 14.42 8.36 15.52
C ILE A 20 13.22 8.91 14.74
N VAL A 21 12.53 9.92 15.26
CA VAL A 21 11.35 10.52 14.58
C VAL A 21 11.77 11.16 13.26
N THR A 22 12.88 11.90 13.22
CA THR A 22 13.40 12.46 11.96
C THR A 22 13.90 11.40 10.97
N GLU A 23 14.52 10.30 11.46
CA GLU A 23 14.95 9.19 10.61
C GLU A 23 13.75 8.45 10.01
N LEU A 24 12.67 8.29 10.78
CA LEU A 24 11.42 7.69 10.33
C LEU A 24 10.68 8.60 9.34
N GLU A 25 10.59 9.90 9.59
CA GLU A 25 10.02 10.86 8.62
C GLU A 25 10.84 10.92 7.34
N TYR A 26 12.17 10.88 7.43
CA TYR A 26 13.05 10.85 6.27
C TYR A 26 12.88 9.55 5.49
N ASN A 27 12.87 8.39 6.16
CA ASN A 27 12.63 7.09 5.53
C ASN A 27 11.22 6.99 4.94
N TYR A 28 10.22 7.55 5.61
CA TYR A 28 8.85 7.62 5.10
C TYR A 28 8.75 8.50 3.86
N LYS A 29 9.33 9.71 3.89
CA LYS A 29 9.31 10.66 2.77
C LYS A 29 10.14 10.18 1.58
N THR A 30 11.26 9.49 1.82
CA THR A 30 12.07 8.86 0.76
C THR A 30 11.40 7.62 0.18
N LYS A 31 10.74 6.78 1.00
CA LYS A 31 9.94 5.64 0.52
C LYS A 31 8.74 6.10 -0.31
N LYS A 32 7.95 7.06 0.19
CA LYS A 32 6.83 7.70 -0.52
C LYS A 32 7.27 8.31 -1.86
N ARG A 33 8.44 8.96 -1.89
CA ARG A 33 9.00 9.52 -3.13
C ARG A 33 9.43 8.44 -4.12
N LYS A 34 10.00 7.32 -3.66
CA LYS A 34 10.34 6.18 -4.53
C LYS A 34 9.09 5.51 -5.10
N GLU A 35 8.02 5.36 -4.31
CA GLU A 35 6.72 4.86 -4.78
C GLU A 35 6.14 5.77 -5.88
N ASN A 36 6.07 7.09 -5.64
CA ASN A 36 5.56 8.03 -6.65
C ASN A 36 6.38 8.01 -7.96
N ILE A 37 7.71 7.80 -7.87
CA ILE A 37 8.57 7.69 -9.06
C ILE A 37 8.35 6.36 -9.78
N MET A 38 8.15 5.26 -9.05
CA MET A 38 7.86 3.95 -9.63
C MET A 38 6.48 3.92 -10.29
N GLU A 39 5.46 4.50 -9.65
CA GLU A 39 4.12 4.66 -10.26
C GLU A 39 4.18 5.53 -11.50
N LEU A 40 4.90 6.65 -11.45
CA LEU A 40 5.10 7.50 -12.62
C LEU A 40 5.82 6.77 -13.75
N TYR A 41 6.84 5.97 -13.44
CA TYR A 41 7.56 5.14 -14.41
C TYR A 41 6.63 4.12 -15.07
N LEU A 42 5.81 3.40 -14.29
CA LEU A 42 4.86 2.41 -14.82
C LEU A 42 3.77 3.05 -15.69
N VAL A 43 3.25 4.21 -15.29
CA VAL A 43 2.28 4.96 -16.07
C VAL A 43 2.90 5.40 -17.40
N VAL A 44 4.07 6.04 -17.38
CA VAL A 44 4.76 6.48 -18.60
C VAL A 44 5.07 5.29 -19.51
N LEU A 45 5.54 4.17 -18.93
CA LEU A 45 5.83 2.94 -19.67
C LEU A 45 4.58 2.36 -20.35
N ALA A 46 3.45 2.32 -19.64
CA ALA A 46 2.16 1.84 -20.16
C ALA A 46 1.60 2.75 -21.27
N PHE A 47 1.76 4.07 -21.16
CA PHE A 47 1.38 4.99 -22.22
C PHE A 47 2.25 4.81 -23.47
N VAL A 48 3.57 4.65 -23.30
CA VAL A 48 4.50 4.46 -24.42
C VAL A 48 4.23 3.14 -25.14
N THR A 49 3.99 2.04 -24.41
CA THR A 49 3.62 0.76 -25.03
C THR A 49 2.24 0.82 -25.67
N GLY A 50 1.23 1.38 -25.00
CA GLY A 50 -0.14 1.42 -25.50
C GLY A 50 -0.33 2.29 -26.75
N PHE A 51 0.32 3.45 -26.82
CA PHE A 51 0.11 4.41 -27.91
C PHE A 51 1.24 4.47 -28.94
N GLY A 52 2.45 3.97 -28.64
CA GLY A 52 3.60 4.07 -29.53
C GLY A 52 3.38 3.37 -30.87
N LEU A 53 3.05 2.08 -30.84
CA LEU A 53 2.88 1.26 -32.05
C LEU A 53 1.67 1.70 -32.91
N PRO A 54 0.48 1.98 -32.33
CA PRO A 54 -0.66 2.45 -33.12
C PRO A 54 -0.38 3.76 -33.86
N ILE A 55 0.31 4.71 -33.23
CA ILE A 55 0.65 6.00 -33.86
C ILE A 55 1.56 5.74 -35.07
N VAL A 56 2.62 4.94 -34.91
CA VAL A 56 3.54 4.63 -36.02
C VAL A 56 2.84 3.90 -37.16
N ALA A 57 1.94 2.96 -36.87
CA ALA A 57 1.17 2.25 -37.89
C ALA A 57 0.33 3.22 -38.75
N ILE A 58 -0.35 4.19 -38.12
CA ILE A 58 -1.16 5.19 -38.84
C ILE A 58 -0.28 6.02 -39.81
N PHE A 59 0.87 6.51 -39.34
CA PHE A 59 1.79 7.28 -40.19
C PHE A 59 2.38 6.44 -41.32
N ALA A 60 2.76 5.19 -41.04
CA ALA A 60 3.28 4.27 -42.05
C ALA A 60 2.23 3.97 -43.13
N SER A 61 0.98 3.68 -42.76
CA SER A 61 -0.10 3.42 -43.72
C SER A 61 -0.36 4.61 -44.65
N ILE A 62 -0.35 5.84 -44.13
CA ILE A 62 -0.52 7.04 -44.96
C ILE A 62 0.66 7.21 -45.92
N ALA A 63 1.90 7.00 -45.47
CA ALA A 63 3.09 7.12 -46.29
C ALA A 63 3.11 6.07 -47.43
N GLN A 64 2.81 4.80 -47.12
CA GLN A 64 2.75 3.72 -48.11
C GLN A 64 1.64 3.94 -49.14
N GLY A 65 0.47 4.42 -48.70
CA GLY A 65 -0.64 4.75 -49.59
C GLY A 65 -0.26 5.84 -50.60
N LYS A 66 0.35 6.93 -50.13
CA LYS A 66 0.80 8.02 -51.02
C LYS A 66 1.90 7.56 -51.98
N SER A 67 2.91 6.84 -51.49
CA SER A 67 4.00 6.32 -52.31
C SER A 67 3.48 5.41 -53.44
N THR A 68 2.49 4.59 -53.15
CA THR A 68 1.88 3.68 -54.12
C THR A 68 1.09 4.43 -55.18
N VAL A 69 0.27 5.41 -54.79
CA VAL A 69 -0.50 6.23 -55.75
C VAL A 69 0.44 7.00 -56.68
N THR A 70 1.50 7.64 -56.15
CA THR A 70 2.46 8.37 -56.98
C THR A 70 3.22 7.45 -57.94
N ALA A 71 3.59 6.24 -57.50
CA ALA A 71 4.22 5.26 -58.38
C ALA A 71 3.28 4.79 -59.50
N LEU A 72 2.00 4.55 -59.20
CA LEU A 72 1.00 4.16 -60.19
C LEU A 72 0.72 5.28 -61.20
N GLU A 73 0.65 6.55 -60.76
CA GLU A 73 0.52 7.69 -61.67
C GLU A 73 1.73 7.81 -62.61
N ALA A 74 2.95 7.60 -62.09
CA ALA A 74 4.16 7.62 -62.92
C ALA A 74 4.14 6.50 -63.98
N ILE A 75 3.73 5.29 -63.59
CA ILE A 75 3.55 4.15 -64.51
C ILE A 75 2.47 4.44 -65.56
N GLY A 76 1.36 5.05 -65.15
CA GLY A 76 0.26 5.40 -66.05
C GLY A 76 0.63 6.47 -67.08
N ARG A 77 1.58 7.37 -66.76
CA ARG A 77 2.08 8.39 -67.69
C ARG A 77 3.16 7.85 -68.63
N GLN A 78 4.00 6.94 -68.15
CA GLN A 78 5.11 6.37 -68.91
C GLN A 78 5.18 4.85 -68.64
N PRO A 79 4.42 4.03 -69.40
CA PRO A 79 4.36 2.60 -69.18
C PRO A 79 5.72 1.92 -69.42
N GLU A 80 6.59 2.50 -70.27
CA GLU A 80 7.94 2.00 -70.52
C GLU A 80 8.85 2.13 -69.27
N ALA A 81 8.54 3.05 -68.35
CA ALA A 81 9.27 3.23 -67.10
C ALA A 81 8.80 2.30 -65.97
N ALA A 82 7.79 1.45 -66.21
CA ALA A 82 7.16 0.63 -65.17
C ALA A 82 8.12 -0.25 -64.36
N PRO A 83 9.08 -0.98 -64.96
CA PRO A 83 9.99 -1.82 -64.20
C PRO A 83 10.88 -1.02 -63.23
N ARG A 84 11.29 0.19 -63.63
CA ARG A 84 12.12 1.07 -62.81
C ARG A 84 11.30 1.71 -61.68
N ALA A 85 10.08 2.13 -61.97
CA ALA A 85 9.16 2.68 -60.97
C ALA A 85 8.77 1.64 -59.91
N GLN A 86 8.51 0.39 -60.33
CA GLN A 86 8.24 -0.72 -59.42
C GLN A 86 9.44 -1.02 -58.51
N LEU A 87 10.65 -1.04 -59.05
CA LEU A 87 11.86 -1.27 -58.26
C LEU A 87 12.08 -0.14 -57.22
N ALA A 88 11.91 1.12 -57.63
CA ALA A 88 11.99 2.25 -56.71
C ALA A 88 10.90 2.21 -55.62
N LEU A 89 9.66 1.83 -55.98
CA LEU A 89 8.56 1.67 -55.05
C LEU A 89 8.83 0.55 -54.03
N VAL A 90 9.29 -0.61 -54.47
CA VAL A 90 9.59 -1.75 -53.59
C VAL A 90 10.69 -1.40 -52.59
N ILE A 91 11.75 -0.71 -53.03
CA ILE A 91 12.82 -0.25 -52.14
C ILE A 91 12.27 0.77 -51.13
N GLY A 92 11.44 1.73 -51.58
CA GLY A 92 10.82 2.72 -50.70
C GLY A 92 9.91 2.09 -49.64
N LEU A 93 9.05 1.15 -50.04
CA LEU A 93 8.16 0.42 -49.13
C LEU A 93 8.95 -0.46 -48.15
N ALA A 94 10.02 -1.11 -48.61
CA ALA A 94 10.88 -1.93 -47.75
C ALA A 94 11.56 -1.09 -46.65
N LEU A 95 11.96 0.16 -46.93
CA LEU A 95 12.52 1.05 -45.91
C LEU A 95 11.47 1.47 -44.86
N ILE A 96 10.23 1.72 -45.29
CA ILE A 96 9.12 2.04 -44.37
C ILE A 96 8.80 0.82 -43.50
N GLU A 97 8.73 -0.37 -44.09
CA GLU A 97 8.49 -1.61 -43.34
C GLU A 97 9.62 -1.94 -42.36
N ALA A 98 10.88 -1.72 -42.74
CA ALA A 98 12.01 -1.91 -41.82
C ALA A 98 11.91 -1.02 -40.58
N LEU A 99 11.44 0.23 -40.74
CA LEU A 99 11.23 1.15 -39.63
C LEU A 99 10.07 0.72 -38.72
N VAL A 100 8.98 0.21 -39.32
CA VAL A 100 7.83 -0.33 -38.57
C VAL A 100 8.24 -1.56 -37.77
N ILE A 101 8.99 -2.48 -38.37
CA ILE A 101 9.50 -3.68 -37.69
C ILE A 101 10.47 -3.32 -36.57
N TYR A 102 11.34 -2.30 -36.75
CA TYR A 102 12.19 -1.80 -35.67
C TYR A 102 11.37 -1.26 -34.49
N THR A 103 10.28 -0.56 -34.77
CA THR A 103 9.38 -0.04 -33.74
C THR A 103 8.62 -1.17 -33.03
N LEU A 104 8.21 -2.20 -33.77
CA LEU A 104 7.60 -3.41 -33.21
C LEU A 104 8.58 -4.19 -32.31
N LEU A 105 9.84 -4.29 -32.71
CA LEU A 105 10.90 -4.90 -31.89
C LEU A 105 11.09 -4.12 -30.58
N ALA A 106 11.19 -2.80 -30.66
CA ALA A 106 11.31 -1.95 -29.47
C ALA A 106 10.10 -2.10 -28.54
N PHE A 107 8.88 -2.21 -29.08
CA PHE A 107 7.67 -2.47 -28.30
C PHE A 107 7.77 -3.79 -27.52
N PHE A 108 8.19 -4.88 -28.15
CA PHE A 108 8.35 -6.16 -27.44
C PHE A 108 9.44 -6.12 -26.37
N LEU A 109 10.55 -5.41 -26.61
CA LEU A 109 11.61 -5.22 -25.60
C LEU A 109 11.11 -4.45 -24.37
N VAL A 110 10.25 -3.46 -24.58
CA VAL A 110 9.63 -2.68 -23.49
C VAL A 110 8.56 -3.49 -22.77
N LEU A 111 7.81 -4.35 -23.48
CA LEU A 111 6.81 -5.24 -22.88
C LEU A 111 7.44 -6.23 -21.87
N SER A 112 8.63 -6.75 -22.18
CA SER A 112 9.39 -7.62 -21.28
C SER A 112 9.88 -6.93 -20.00
N LYS A 113 9.76 -5.59 -19.91
CA LYS A 113 10.12 -4.80 -18.73
C LYS A 113 8.91 -4.51 -17.83
N LEU A 114 7.70 -4.92 -18.23
CA LEU A 114 6.52 -4.76 -17.39
C LEU A 114 6.49 -5.82 -16.27
N PRO A 115 6.06 -5.44 -15.05
CA PRO A 115 5.88 -6.38 -13.96
C PRO A 115 4.79 -7.40 -14.29
N SER A 116 4.92 -8.63 -13.79
CA SER A 116 3.92 -9.68 -13.99
C SER A 116 2.58 -9.27 -13.37
N VAL A 117 1.44 -9.70 -13.96
CA VAL A 117 0.10 -9.46 -13.42
C VAL A 117 -0.02 -9.94 -11.96
N GLU A 118 0.70 -11.01 -11.61
CA GLU A 118 0.79 -11.56 -10.26
C GLU A 118 1.54 -10.63 -9.30
N ASP A 119 2.56 -9.92 -9.79
CA ASP A 119 3.31 -8.96 -8.99
C ASP A 119 2.50 -7.69 -8.76
N VAL A 120 1.70 -7.24 -9.74
CA VAL A 120 0.76 -6.12 -9.55
C VAL A 120 -0.44 -6.50 -8.68
N LEU A 121 -0.92 -7.73 -8.76
CA LEU A 121 -1.92 -8.28 -7.82
C LEU A 121 -1.37 -8.34 -6.41
N LYS A 122 -0.13 -8.82 -6.24
CA LYS A 122 0.60 -8.74 -4.96
C LYS A 122 0.88 -7.31 -4.54
N LEU A 123 1.00 -6.34 -5.45
CA LEU A 123 1.06 -4.92 -5.12
C LEU A 123 -0.29 -4.37 -4.65
N SER A 124 -1.41 -4.87 -5.19
CA SER A 124 -2.76 -4.53 -4.72
C SER A 124 -3.09 -5.19 -3.38
N GLU A 125 -2.68 -6.45 -3.18
CA GLU A 125 -2.79 -7.16 -1.91
C GLU A 125 -1.75 -6.66 -0.91
N THR A 126 -0.58 -6.18 -1.34
CA THR A 126 0.31 -5.40 -0.48
C THR A 126 -0.12 -3.95 -0.30
N GLN A 127 -1.11 -3.41 -1.03
CA GLN A 127 -1.85 -2.23 -0.59
C GLN A 127 -2.86 -2.59 0.52
N ALA A 128 -3.35 -3.83 0.57
CA ALA A 128 -4.01 -4.35 1.77
C ALA A 128 -3.01 -4.61 2.92
N ILE A 129 -1.78 -5.05 2.62
CA ILE A 129 -0.68 -5.16 3.61
C ILE A 129 -0.06 -3.78 3.93
N ALA A 130 -0.24 -2.73 3.10
CA ALA A 130 0.11 -1.34 3.40
C ALA A 130 -0.99 -0.64 4.19
N LYS A 131 -2.25 -1.09 4.04
CA LYS A 131 -3.30 -0.83 5.03
C LYS A 131 -3.04 -1.56 6.35
N ALA A 132 -2.21 -2.61 6.34
CA ALA A 132 -1.61 -3.21 7.54
C ALA A 132 -0.26 -2.57 7.96
N MET A 133 0.41 -1.82 7.07
CA MET A 133 1.54 -0.91 7.37
C MET A 133 1.02 0.53 7.35
N ALA A 134 -0.05 0.77 8.10
CA ALA A 134 -0.56 2.10 8.33
C ALA A 134 0.52 2.96 9.02
N ILE A 135 0.57 4.26 8.68
CA ILE A 135 0.84 5.26 9.72
C ILE A 135 -0.03 4.84 10.90
N PRO A 136 0.48 4.58 12.11
CA PRO A 136 -0.33 4.04 13.20
C PRO A 136 -1.57 4.92 13.36
N VAL A 137 -2.72 4.41 12.90
CA VAL A 137 -3.96 5.16 12.95
C VAL A 137 -4.28 5.25 14.43
N ALA A 138 -4.19 6.46 14.97
CA ALA A 138 -4.34 6.67 16.39
C ALA A 138 -5.71 6.15 16.84
N PRO A 139 -5.77 5.38 17.94
CA PRO A 139 -7.03 4.97 18.55
C PRO A 139 -7.89 6.20 18.83
N ALA A 140 -9.09 6.30 18.28
CA ALA A 140 -10.00 7.41 18.59
C ALA A 140 -11.03 7.02 19.64
N LYS A 141 -11.37 5.73 19.73
CA LYS A 141 -12.37 5.22 20.66
C LYS A 141 -12.03 3.79 21.11
N VAL A 142 -12.16 3.54 22.42
CA VAL A 142 -12.03 2.21 23.03
C VAL A 142 -13.34 1.86 23.73
N LEU A 143 -13.88 0.69 23.44
CA LEU A 143 -15.13 0.17 24.00
C LEU A 143 -14.84 -1.17 24.67
N VAL A 144 -15.19 -1.30 25.95
CA VAL A 144 -15.18 -2.59 26.66
C VAL A 144 -16.61 -3.13 26.59
N GLU A 145 -16.79 -4.31 25.99
CA GLU A 145 -18.09 -4.97 25.93
C GLU A 145 -18.49 -5.45 27.32
N THR A 146 -19.76 -5.26 27.67
CA THR A 146 -20.32 -5.80 28.91
C THR A 146 -20.29 -7.34 28.83
N PRO A 147 -19.61 -8.03 29.75
CA PRO A 147 -19.56 -9.49 29.74
C PRO A 147 -20.94 -10.09 30.02
N SER A 148 -21.15 -11.33 29.60
CA SER A 148 -22.39 -12.08 29.87
C SER A 148 -22.64 -12.30 31.36
N ASN A 149 -21.59 -12.24 32.18
CA ASN A 149 -21.70 -12.22 33.63
C ASN A 149 -20.96 -11.00 34.22
N THR A 150 -21.73 -10.03 34.72
CA THR A 150 -21.22 -8.82 35.39
C THR A 150 -21.17 -8.94 36.92
N THR A 151 -21.64 -10.06 37.46
CA THR A 151 -21.70 -10.38 38.89
C THR A 151 -20.88 -11.63 39.18
N LEU A 152 -19.78 -11.47 39.92
CA LEU A 152 -18.88 -12.57 40.26
C LEU A 152 -18.80 -12.75 41.76
N ASP A 153 -18.70 -13.99 42.22
CA ASP A 153 -18.49 -14.25 43.64
C ASP A 153 -17.09 -13.81 44.05
N ALA A 154 -16.96 -13.08 45.17
CA ALA A 154 -15.71 -12.56 45.70
C ALA A 154 -14.87 -13.66 46.40
N ASN A 155 -14.59 -14.76 45.68
CA ASN A 155 -13.92 -15.95 46.22
C ASN A 155 -12.47 -16.11 45.72
N GLY A 156 -11.93 -15.13 45.00
CA GLY A 156 -10.54 -15.15 44.51
C GLY A 156 -10.28 -16.07 43.33
N THR A 157 -11.31 -16.76 42.84
CA THR A 157 -11.20 -17.77 41.78
C THR A 157 -12.24 -17.58 40.68
N ALA A 158 -13.35 -16.90 40.96
CA ALA A 158 -14.34 -16.55 39.96
C ALA A 158 -13.70 -15.65 38.90
N SER A 159 -13.88 -16.01 37.62
CA SER A 159 -13.25 -15.31 36.52
C SER A 159 -14.24 -15.06 35.39
N THR A 160 -14.06 -13.95 34.67
CA THR A 160 -14.85 -13.61 33.48
C THR A 160 -13.94 -13.14 32.36
N THR A 161 -14.35 -13.40 31.12
CA THR A 161 -13.63 -12.94 29.93
C THR A 161 -14.18 -11.59 29.50
N LEU A 162 -13.30 -10.60 29.34
CA LEU A 162 -13.63 -9.27 28.85
C LEU A 162 -13.18 -9.10 27.40
N THR A 163 -14.04 -8.51 26.60
CA THR A 163 -13.79 -8.22 25.18
C THR A 163 -13.72 -6.71 24.98
N VAL A 164 -12.64 -6.22 24.39
CA VAL A 164 -12.41 -4.80 24.11
C VAL A 164 -12.36 -4.59 22.61
N ARG A 165 -13.10 -3.61 22.08
CA ARG A 165 -13.02 -3.18 20.68
C ARG A 165 -12.41 -1.79 20.59
N VAL A 166 -11.51 -1.62 19.64
CA VAL A 166 -10.80 -0.35 19.42
C VAL A 166 -11.15 0.16 18.02
N PHE A 167 -11.49 1.44 17.91
CA PHE A 167 -11.92 2.07 16.66
C PHE A 167 -11.09 3.32 16.32
N ASP A 168 -10.99 3.61 15.02
CA ASP A 168 -10.46 4.87 14.49
C ASP A 168 -11.51 6.00 14.53
N GLY A 169 -11.10 7.22 14.13
CA GLY A 169 -11.98 8.38 14.08
C GLY A 169 -13.10 8.30 13.04
N ASN A 170 -13.03 7.33 12.13
CA ASN A 170 -14.02 7.06 11.09
C ASN A 170 -14.94 5.88 11.45
N GLY A 171 -14.78 5.29 12.64
CA GLY A 171 -15.57 4.15 13.11
C GLY A 171 -15.10 2.77 12.63
N ASN A 172 -13.92 2.65 12.01
CA ASN A 172 -13.37 1.36 11.61
C ASN A 172 -12.63 0.68 12.77
N PRO A 173 -12.71 -0.65 12.92
CA PRO A 173 -11.98 -1.39 13.94
C PRO A 173 -10.47 -1.42 13.67
N LEU A 174 -9.66 -1.21 14.72
CA LEU A 174 -8.20 -1.16 14.67
C LEU A 174 -7.57 -2.46 15.20
N LYS A 175 -6.74 -3.08 14.36
CA LYS A 175 -6.06 -4.36 14.61
C LYS A 175 -4.60 -4.13 15.04
N GLY A 176 -3.99 -5.08 15.76
CA GLY A 176 -2.57 -5.04 16.09
C GLY A 176 -2.17 -3.99 17.12
N GLN A 177 -3.11 -3.44 17.88
CA GLN A 177 -2.84 -2.45 18.93
C GLN A 177 -2.45 -3.13 20.25
N VAL A 178 -1.63 -2.47 21.06
CA VAL A 178 -1.35 -2.91 22.43
C VAL A 178 -2.32 -2.19 23.36
N ILE A 179 -3.15 -2.96 24.07
CA ILE A 179 -4.15 -2.42 25.00
C ILE A 179 -3.77 -2.80 26.43
N ALA A 180 -3.48 -1.77 27.24
CA ALA A 180 -3.24 -1.91 28.66
C ALA A 180 -4.58 -2.09 29.39
N MET A 181 -4.64 -3.03 30.33
CA MET A 181 -5.84 -3.36 31.11
C MET A 181 -5.51 -3.16 32.58
N THR A 182 -6.39 -2.44 33.29
CA THR A 182 -6.28 -2.20 34.72
C THR A 182 -7.63 -2.45 35.37
N ALA A 183 -7.63 -3.00 36.59
CA ALA A 183 -8.82 -3.17 37.42
C ALA A 183 -8.50 -2.63 38.81
N ASP A 184 -9.48 -2.01 39.47
CA ASP A 184 -9.29 -1.42 40.80
C ASP A 184 -9.03 -2.49 41.88
N ASN A 185 -9.62 -3.66 41.72
CA ASN A 185 -9.46 -4.80 42.62
C ASN A 185 -9.46 -6.11 41.81
N GLY A 186 -8.82 -7.16 42.34
CA GLY A 186 -8.64 -8.43 41.63
C GLY A 186 -7.42 -8.42 40.70
N THR A 187 -7.31 -9.44 39.85
CA THR A 187 -6.20 -9.58 38.91
C THR A 187 -6.70 -9.59 37.48
N ILE A 188 -5.96 -8.93 36.58
CA ILE A 188 -6.30 -8.84 35.16
C ILE A 188 -5.06 -9.06 34.31
N THR A 189 -5.22 -9.79 33.20
CA THR A 189 -4.12 -10.04 32.27
C THR A 189 -3.91 -8.82 31.36
N SER A 190 -2.70 -8.27 31.33
CA SER A 190 -2.33 -7.14 30.48
C SER A 190 -0.96 -7.37 29.82
N PRO A 191 -0.76 -6.99 28.54
CA PRO A 191 -1.73 -6.42 27.62
C PRO A 191 -2.81 -7.43 27.18
N ALA A 192 -3.97 -6.93 26.74
CA ALA A 192 -5.04 -7.78 26.23
C ALA A 192 -4.59 -8.54 24.97
N LYS A 193 -5.06 -9.77 24.80
CA LYS A 193 -4.72 -10.64 23.67
C LYS A 193 -5.47 -10.17 22.41
N ASP A 194 -4.72 -9.81 21.37
CA ASP A 194 -5.28 -9.43 20.07
C ASP A 194 -5.86 -10.64 19.32
N ASN A 195 -7.12 -10.54 18.88
CA ASN A 195 -7.80 -11.57 18.09
C ASN A 195 -7.67 -11.36 16.57
N ARG A 196 -6.92 -10.34 16.13
CA ARG A 196 -6.63 -9.99 14.72
C ARG A 196 -7.87 -9.56 13.90
N ASP A 197 -8.99 -9.31 14.55
CA ASP A 197 -10.24 -8.81 13.97
C ASP A 197 -10.56 -7.37 14.43
N GLY A 198 -9.77 -6.80 15.34
CA GLY A 198 -9.98 -5.49 15.96
C GLY A 198 -10.61 -5.57 17.35
N SER A 199 -10.76 -6.80 17.86
CA SER A 199 -11.15 -7.13 19.22
C SER A 199 -9.96 -7.68 20.02
N TYR A 200 -9.92 -7.37 21.30
CA TYR A 200 -8.89 -7.78 22.24
C TYR A 200 -9.54 -8.45 23.45
N THR A 201 -9.07 -9.64 23.81
CA THR A 201 -9.63 -10.41 24.93
C THR A 201 -8.70 -10.42 26.13
N THR A 202 -9.26 -10.32 27.33
CA THR A 202 -8.52 -10.51 28.57
C THR A 202 -9.33 -11.32 29.57
N LEU A 203 -8.64 -11.99 30.49
CA LEU A 203 -9.22 -12.70 31.61
C LEU A 203 -9.09 -11.83 32.86
N TYR A 204 -10.22 -11.58 33.51
CA TYR A 204 -10.29 -10.97 34.82
C TYR A 204 -10.64 -12.03 35.87
N THR A 205 -9.92 -12.03 36.98
CA THR A 205 -10.18 -12.88 38.15
C THR A 205 -10.57 -12.01 39.34
N ALA A 206 -11.73 -12.31 39.91
CA ALA A 206 -12.31 -11.61 41.05
C ALA A 206 -11.38 -11.67 42.27
N SER A 207 -11.44 -10.63 43.08
CA SER A 207 -10.75 -10.59 44.37
C SER A 207 -11.52 -11.39 45.45
N ASN A 208 -10.96 -11.43 46.67
CA ASN A 208 -11.64 -11.94 47.86
C ASN A 208 -12.49 -10.87 48.59
N GLN A 209 -12.73 -9.72 47.96
CA GLN A 209 -13.45 -8.59 48.55
C GLN A 209 -14.67 -8.23 47.69
N PRO A 210 -15.90 -8.32 48.26
CA PRO A 210 -17.10 -7.83 47.60
C PRO A 210 -17.04 -6.32 47.34
N GLY A 211 -17.67 -5.86 46.26
CA GLY A 211 -17.68 -4.45 45.88
C GLY A 211 -17.79 -4.21 44.38
N LYS A 212 -17.90 -2.93 44.00
CA LYS A 212 -17.83 -2.51 42.60
C LYS A 212 -16.37 -2.43 42.16
N VAL A 213 -16.07 -2.96 40.98
CA VAL A 213 -14.74 -2.94 40.39
C VAL A 213 -14.84 -2.27 39.03
N ASP A 214 -14.16 -1.14 38.86
CA ASP A 214 -14.04 -0.52 37.55
C ASP A 214 -12.85 -1.13 36.81
N VAL A 215 -13.14 -1.66 35.63
CA VAL A 215 -12.13 -2.20 34.71
C VAL A 215 -11.94 -1.23 33.58
N ARG A 216 -10.68 -0.87 33.29
CA ARG A 216 -10.30 0.11 32.28
C ARG A 216 -9.36 -0.50 31.25
N ALA A 217 -9.68 -0.26 29.99
CA ALA A 217 -8.84 -0.55 28.83
C ALA A 217 -8.26 0.76 28.30
N THR A 218 -6.94 0.85 28.16
CA THR A 218 -6.23 2.05 27.69
C THR A 218 -5.36 1.72 26.49
N ALA A 219 -5.54 2.46 25.39
CA ALA A 219 -4.70 2.35 24.20
C ALA A 219 -3.42 3.19 24.33
N ILE A 220 -2.43 2.94 23.47
CA ILE A 220 -1.08 3.56 23.56
C ILE A 220 -1.07 5.10 23.52
N ASN A 221 -2.10 5.72 22.96
CA ASN A 221 -2.27 7.16 22.89
C ASN A 221 -3.10 7.76 24.05
N GLY A 222 -3.42 6.95 25.07
CA GLY A 222 -4.15 7.39 26.27
C GLY A 222 -5.67 7.37 26.17
N VAL A 223 -6.25 7.08 24.99
CA VAL A 223 -7.69 6.88 24.86
C VAL A 223 -8.11 5.62 25.63
N PHE A 224 -9.19 5.72 26.41
CA PHE A 224 -9.63 4.64 27.27
C PHE A 224 -11.14 4.41 27.19
N GLY A 225 -11.54 3.19 27.57
CA GLY A 225 -12.91 2.78 27.83
C GLY A 225 -12.95 1.89 29.06
N GLY A 226 -14.11 1.73 29.69
CA GLY A 226 -14.22 0.91 30.89
C GLY A 226 -15.60 0.29 31.08
N VAL A 227 -15.65 -0.69 31.97
CA VAL A 227 -16.85 -1.39 32.40
C VAL A 227 -16.79 -1.62 33.91
N THR A 228 -17.92 -1.48 34.59
CA THR A 228 -18.03 -1.78 36.02
C THR A 228 -18.52 -3.21 36.23
N LEU A 229 -17.79 -3.99 37.02
CA LEU A 229 -18.19 -5.31 37.51
C LEU A 229 -18.65 -5.21 38.96
N THR A 230 -19.50 -6.14 39.37
CA THR A 230 -19.94 -6.26 40.78
C THR A 230 -19.42 -7.58 41.34
N LEU A 231 -18.72 -7.51 42.46
CA LEU A 231 -18.31 -8.67 43.25
C LEU A 231 -19.25 -8.82 44.44
N GLN A 232 -19.78 -10.03 44.66
CA GLN A 232 -20.72 -10.35 45.72
C GLN A 232 -20.17 -11.40 46.69
#